data_AF-A0A530M1W4-F1
#
_entry.id   AF-A0A530M1W4-F1
#
_cell.length_a   1.000
_cell.length_b   1.000
_cell.length_c   1.000
_cell.angle_alpha   90.00
_cell.angle_beta   90.00
_cell.angle_gamma   90.00
#
_symmetry.space_group_name_H-M   'P 1'
#
loop_
_entity.id
_entity.type
_entity.pdbx_description
1 polymer ?
#
loop_
_entity_poly.entity_id
_entity_poly.type
_entity_poly.pdbx_seq_one_letter_code
_entity_poly.pdbx_strand_id
1 'polypeptide(L)'
;DGLWAVDTEGPARATSKLFFRVPIGAEMCGPLFAPDDQTAFVAVQHPGDGGEDWEAFGRPSYYEDLSTRWPDFKPDMPVRPAVVAITRQGGGKIAV
;
A
#
# COMPACT_ATOMS: atom_id res chain seq x y z
N ASP A 1 -0.56 0.10 -7.19
CA ASP A 1 -0.64 1.53 -6.82
C ASP A 1 0.28 1.85 -5.63
N GLY A 2 0.33 3.09 -5.13
CA GLY A 2 1.22 3.47 -4.03
C GLY A 2 1.05 4.90 -3.51
N LEU A 3 1.92 5.27 -2.58
CA LEU A 3 2.07 6.63 -2.07
C LEU A 3 3.45 7.15 -2.48
N TRP A 4 3.50 8.33 -3.09
CA TRP A 4 4.72 9.00 -3.52
C TRP A 4 4.96 10.27 -2.71
N ALA A 5 6.20 10.46 -2.29
CA ALA A 5 6.68 11.74 -1.77
C ALA A 5 7.26 12.55 -2.94
N VAL A 6 6.97 13.87 -2.97
CA VAL A 6 7.43 14.77 -4.03
C VAL A 6 8.08 15.98 -3.39
N ASP A 7 9.33 16.24 -3.76
CA ASP A 7 10.06 17.42 -3.32
C ASP A 7 9.50 18.66 -4.05
N THR A 8 8.94 19.61 -3.29
CA THR A 8 8.33 20.84 -3.85
C THR A 8 9.32 21.99 -3.97
N GLU A 9 10.44 21.92 -3.23
CA GLU A 9 11.48 22.96 -3.10
C GLU A 9 12.89 22.34 -3.01
N GLY A 10 13.91 23.20 -3.01
CA GLY A 10 15.31 22.79 -2.87
C GLY A 10 15.93 22.14 -4.12
N PRO A 11 17.16 21.60 -4.02
CA PRO A 11 17.89 21.04 -5.16
C PRO A 11 17.21 19.84 -5.83
N ALA A 12 16.36 19.11 -5.09
CA ALA A 12 15.64 17.93 -5.56
C ALA A 12 14.20 18.25 -6.04
N ARG A 13 13.83 19.53 -6.13
CA ARG A 13 12.49 19.95 -6.56
C ARG A 13 12.03 19.23 -7.84
N ALA A 14 10.77 18.84 -7.85
CA ALA A 14 10.10 18.10 -8.93
C ALA A 14 10.61 16.67 -9.15
N THR A 15 11.37 16.13 -8.20
CA THR A 15 11.64 14.69 -8.13
C THR A 15 10.63 14.01 -7.20
N SER A 16 10.33 12.75 -7.51
CA SER A 16 9.44 11.92 -6.72
C SER A 16 10.16 10.68 -6.21
N LYS A 17 9.72 10.18 -5.06
CA LYS A 17 10.18 8.94 -4.45
C LYS A 17 8.97 8.09 -4.10
N LEU A 18 8.98 6.83 -4.53
CA LEU A 18 7.99 5.85 -4.10
C LEU A 18 8.19 5.57 -2.61
N PHE A 19 7.28 6.04 -1.77
CA PHE A 19 7.35 5.89 -0.32
C PHE A 19 6.73 4.57 0.13
N PHE A 20 5.57 4.22 -0.43
CA PHE A 20 4.86 2.97 -0.11
C PHE A 20 4.23 2.38 -1.37
N ARG A 21 4.24 1.05 -1.48
CA ARG A 21 3.58 0.31 -2.56
C ARG A 21 2.57 -0.64 -1.96
N VAL A 22 1.36 -0.65 -2.52
CA VAL A 22 0.30 -1.58 -2.10
C VAL A 22 0.57 -3.00 -2.60
N PRO A 23 -0.06 -4.03 -2.00
CA PRO A 23 -0.06 -5.40 -2.53
C PRO A 23 -0.58 -5.50 -3.97
N ILE A 24 -0.40 -6.67 -4.58
CA ILE A 24 -0.94 -6.92 -5.92
C ILE A 24 -2.46 -6.70 -5.96
N GLY A 25 -2.94 -6.11 -7.06
CA GLY A 25 -4.36 -5.84 -7.29
C GLY A 25 -4.98 -4.75 -6.42
N ALA A 26 -4.22 -4.19 -5.46
CA ALA A 26 -4.73 -3.14 -4.60
C ALA A 26 -4.59 -1.74 -5.20
N GLU A 27 -5.44 -0.85 -4.71
CA GLU A 27 -5.37 0.61 -4.88
C GLU A 27 -4.96 1.28 -3.57
N MET A 28 -4.21 2.39 -3.67
CA MET A 28 -3.85 3.22 -2.54
C MET A 28 -4.93 4.28 -2.34
N CYS A 29 -5.68 4.22 -1.24
CA CYS A 29 -6.73 5.19 -0.92
C CYS A 29 -6.53 5.86 0.46
N GLY A 30 -6.97 7.12 0.58
CA GLY A 30 -7.08 7.85 1.85
C GLY A 30 -5.81 7.97 2.70
N PRO A 31 -4.74 8.63 2.22
CA PRO A 31 -3.57 8.89 3.06
C PRO A 31 -3.91 9.93 4.13
N LEU A 32 -3.49 9.68 5.38
CA LEU A 32 -3.69 10.58 6.51
C LEU A 32 -2.45 10.56 7.42
N PHE A 33 -1.97 11.74 7.83
CA PHE A 33 -0.95 11.82 8.87
C PHE A 33 -1.61 11.98 10.25
N ALA A 34 -1.07 11.32 11.26
CA ALA A 34 -1.38 11.62 12.65
C ALA A 34 -0.94 13.05 12.98
N PRO A 35 -1.56 13.74 13.96
CA PRO A 35 -1.26 15.15 14.27
C PRO A 35 0.20 15.45 14.64
N ASP A 36 0.98 14.46 15.05
CA ASP A 36 2.39 14.60 15.41
C ASP A 36 3.37 14.29 14.25
N ASP A 37 2.84 13.98 13.06
CA ASP A 37 3.54 13.52 11.86
C ASP A 37 4.33 12.21 12.02
N GLN A 38 4.18 11.48 13.13
CA GLN A 38 4.97 10.27 13.38
C GLN A 38 4.35 8.99 12.83
N THR A 39 3.08 9.07 12.41
CA THR A 39 2.38 7.95 11.77
C THR A 39 1.68 8.42 10.50
N ALA A 40 1.93 7.72 9.39
CA ALA A 40 1.14 7.85 8.17
C ALA A 40 0.18 6.65 8.07
N PHE A 41 -1.11 6.92 7.98
CA PHE A 41 -2.14 5.92 7.70
C PHE A 41 -2.42 5.88 6.20
N VAL A 42 -2.50 4.68 5.64
CA VAL A 42 -2.96 4.44 4.26
C VAL A 42 -4.03 3.37 4.27
N ALA A 43 -5.07 3.51 3.44
CA ALA A 43 -6.04 2.45 3.21
C ALA A 43 -5.67 1.67 1.94
N VAL A 44 -5.38 0.39 2.11
CA VAL A 44 -5.18 -0.55 1.00
C VAL A 44 -6.55 -1.08 0.60
N GLN A 45 -7.04 -0.64 -0.55
CA GLN A 45 -8.35 -1.06 -1.07
C GLN A 45 -8.21 -2.27 -2.00
N HIS A 46 -9.22 -3.15 -1.97
CA HIS A 46 -9.42 -4.31 -2.85
C HIS A 46 -8.14 -5.07 -3.25
N PRO A 47 -7.31 -5.55 -2.29
CA PRO A 47 -6.17 -6.35 -2.67
C PRO A 47 -6.61 -7.60 -3.44
N GLY A 48 -5.80 -7.99 -4.41
CA GLY A 48 -6.05 -9.15 -5.25
C GLY A 48 -7.00 -8.94 -6.43
N ASP A 49 -7.54 -7.74 -6.65
CA ASP A 49 -8.28 -7.42 -7.88
C ASP A 49 -7.36 -7.48 -9.13
N GLY A 50 -7.94 -7.65 -10.32
CA GLY A 50 -7.17 -7.68 -11.57
C GLY A 50 -6.15 -8.82 -11.66
N GLY A 51 -6.44 -9.99 -11.07
CA GLY A 51 -5.54 -11.15 -11.09
C GLY A 51 -5.13 -11.60 -12.50
N GLU A 52 -6.00 -11.40 -13.49
CA GLU A 52 -5.72 -11.68 -14.91
C GLU A 52 -4.64 -10.77 -15.52
N ASP A 53 -4.48 -9.54 -15.02
CA ASP A 53 -3.48 -8.59 -15.51
C ASP A 53 -2.08 -8.86 -14.91
N TRP A 54 -1.98 -9.71 -13.89
CA TRP A 54 -0.73 -10.07 -13.26
C TRP A 54 -0.20 -11.40 -13.79
N GLU A 55 0.83 -11.35 -14.65
CA GLU A 55 1.38 -12.52 -15.36
C GLU A 55 1.69 -13.74 -14.46
N ALA A 56 2.17 -13.53 -13.23
CA ALA A 56 2.48 -14.63 -12.31
C ALA A 56 1.24 -15.38 -11.80
N PHE A 57 0.05 -14.79 -11.89
CA PHE A 57 -1.22 -15.41 -11.52
C PHE A 57 -2.10 -15.70 -12.76
N GLY A 58 -2.29 -14.69 -13.61
CA GLY A 58 -2.80 -14.84 -14.99
C GLY A 58 -4.27 -15.26 -15.11
N ARG A 59 -5.10 -15.08 -14.08
CA ARG A 59 -6.52 -15.45 -14.07
C ARG A 59 -7.33 -14.60 -13.08
N PRO A 60 -8.67 -14.55 -13.19
CA PRO A 60 -9.49 -13.82 -12.24
C PRO A 60 -9.30 -14.32 -10.81
N SER A 61 -9.24 -13.40 -9.85
CA SER A 61 -9.25 -13.73 -8.42
C SER A 61 -10.68 -13.98 -7.94
N TYR A 62 -10.90 -15.08 -7.22
CA TYR A 62 -12.13 -15.38 -6.49
C TYR A 62 -11.80 -16.10 -5.19
N TYR A 63 -12.77 -16.29 -4.30
CA TYR A 63 -12.52 -16.66 -2.89
C TYR A 63 -11.55 -17.84 -2.68
N GLU A 64 -11.72 -18.91 -3.45
CA GLU A 64 -10.92 -20.13 -3.36
C GLU A 64 -9.51 -19.96 -3.97
N ASP A 65 -9.37 -19.09 -4.97
CA ASP A 65 -8.16 -18.91 -5.77
C ASP A 65 -7.88 -17.41 -5.95
N LEU A 66 -7.09 -16.87 -5.03
CA LEU A 66 -6.77 -15.45 -4.92
C LEU A 66 -5.32 -15.19 -5.34
N SER A 67 -5.08 -14.12 -6.08
CA SER A 67 -3.72 -13.67 -6.42
C SER A 67 -2.91 -13.23 -5.18
N THR A 68 -3.58 -12.90 -4.07
CA THR A 68 -2.94 -12.66 -2.78
C THR A 68 -3.89 -12.95 -1.63
N ARG A 69 -3.32 -13.30 -0.48
CA ARG A 69 -4.05 -13.46 0.80
C ARG A 69 -3.65 -12.38 1.82
N TRP A 70 -3.17 -11.24 1.33
CA TRP A 70 -2.84 -10.10 2.18
C TRP A 70 -4.06 -9.67 3.03
N PRO A 71 -3.86 -9.24 4.29
CA PRO A 71 -2.58 -9.08 4.98
C PRO A 71 -2.09 -10.34 5.71
N ASP A 72 -2.94 -11.35 5.89
CA ASP A 72 -2.65 -12.48 6.79
C ASP A 72 -1.82 -13.58 6.17
N PHE A 73 -1.91 -13.73 4.85
CA PHE A 73 -1.29 -14.80 4.07
C PHE A 73 -1.66 -16.21 4.53
N LYS A 74 -2.85 -16.38 5.11
CA LYS A 74 -3.35 -17.67 5.60
C LYS A 74 -4.22 -18.37 4.55
N PRO A 75 -3.99 -19.66 4.24
CA PRO A 75 -4.74 -20.38 3.19
C PRO A 75 -6.26 -20.40 3.37
N ASP A 76 -6.74 -20.35 4.61
CA ASP A 76 -8.15 -20.44 5.00
C ASP A 76 -8.82 -19.07 5.21
N MET A 77 -8.13 -17.98 4.88
CA MET A 77 -8.65 -16.62 5.00
C MET A 77 -8.80 -15.95 3.63
N PRO A 78 -9.88 -15.16 3.42
CA PRO A 78 -9.99 -14.31 2.25
C PRO A 78 -9.00 -13.15 2.33
N VAL A 79 -8.81 -12.50 1.18
CA VAL A 79 -8.16 -11.20 1.11
C VAL A 79 -8.97 -10.14 1.88
N ARG A 80 -8.30 -9.21 2.55
CA ARG A 80 -8.95 -8.19 3.39
C ARG A 80 -8.38 -6.80 3.11
N PRO A 81 -9.19 -5.84 2.61
CA PRO A 81 -8.81 -4.43 2.64
C PRO A 81 -8.50 -4.00 4.08
N ALA A 82 -7.48 -3.17 4.27
CA ALA A 82 -7.08 -2.75 5.61
C ALA A 82 -6.42 -1.37 5.62
N VAL A 83 -6.52 -0.71 6.77
CA VAL A 83 -5.75 0.49 7.08
C VAL A 83 -4.40 0.07 7.66
N VAL A 84 -3.31 0.59 7.10
CA VAL A 84 -1.94 0.35 7.53
C VAL A 84 -1.42 1.58 8.24
N ALA A 85 -0.91 1.42 9.46
CA ALA A 85 -0.16 2.44 10.18
C ALA A 85 1.33 2.30 9.88
N ILE A 86 1.90 3.30 9.20
CA ILE A 86 3.32 3.35 8.83
C ILE A 86 4.04 4.23 9.84
N THR A 87 5.02 3.65 10.53
CA THR A 87 5.84 4.32 11.55
C THR A 87 7.32 4.16 11.26
N ARG A 88 8.14 5.13 11.64
CA ARG A 88 9.60 5.05 11.54
C ARG A 88 10.17 4.15 12.66
N GLN A 89 11.07 3.23 12.31
CA GLN A 89 11.83 2.48 13.32
C GLN A 89 12.66 3.44 14.19
N GLY A 90 12.56 3.31 15.51
CA GLY A 90 13.16 4.27 16.44
C GLY A 90 12.37 5.57 16.64
N GLY A 91 11.21 5.72 16.00
CA GLY A 91 10.33 6.87 16.15
C GLY A 91 10.72 8.09 15.31
N GLY A 92 9.95 9.17 15.50
CA GLY A 92 10.12 10.42 14.78
C GLY A 92 9.22 10.56 13.56
N LYS A 93 9.26 11.76 12.99
CA LYS A 93 8.37 12.17 11.89
C LYS A 93 8.61 11.36 10.61
N ILE A 94 7.53 11.17 9.87
CA ILE A 94 7.52 10.58 8.53
C ILE A 94 7.81 11.67 7.49
N ALA A 95 8.49 11.31 6.40
CA ALA A 95 8.74 12.17 5.24
C ALA A 95 9.54 13.46 5.55
N VAL A 96 10.54 13.36 6.44
CA VAL A 96 11.58 14.39 6.67
C VAL A 96 12.85 14.06 5.91
#